data_AF-A0AAA9S141-F1
#
_entry.id   AF-A0AAA9S141-F1
#
_cell.length_a   1.000
_cell.length_b   1.000
_cell.length_c   1.000
_cell.angle_alpha   90.00
_cell.angle_beta   90.00
_cell.angle_gamma   90.00
#
_symmetry.space_group_name_H-M   'P 1'
#
loop_
_entity.id
_entity.type
_entity.pdbx_description
1 polymer ?
#
loop_
_entity_poly.entity_id
_entity_poly.type
_entity_poly.pdbx_seq_one_letter_code
_entity_poly.pdbx_strand_id
1 'polypeptide(L)'
;MDPEVGRIATFRITETREDGFELGVSSQAKEKMKKVHLIGPLTLFRYSDWQDKLFMSFGTIMAITHGSGLPLMMIVFGEMTDRFVNTGGNFSLPVNFSLAMLNSGRILEEMTRYAYYYSGLGAGVLVAAYIQVSFWTLAAGRQIKKIRQEFFHAILRQEIGWFDISDIAELNTRLTE
;
A
#
# COMPACT_ATOMS: atom_id res chain seq x y z
N MET A 1 -20.32 54.75 31.05
CA MET A 1 -20.00 53.36 31.41
C MET A 1 -18.93 52.90 30.45
N ASP A 2 -17.68 53.10 30.85
CA ASP A 2 -16.48 52.49 30.27
C ASP A 2 -16.54 50.95 30.53
N PRO A 3 -15.81 50.05 29.80
CA PRO A 3 -14.38 50.27 29.55
C PRO A 3 -13.69 49.58 28.33
N GLU A 4 -12.44 50.01 28.11
CA GLU A 4 -11.26 49.29 27.56
C GLU A 4 -11.13 49.11 26.02
N VAL A 5 -10.21 49.81 25.33
CA VAL A 5 -8.72 49.62 25.29
C VAL A 5 -8.35 48.30 24.58
N GLY A 6 -7.59 48.25 23.48
CA GLY A 6 -6.91 49.28 22.70
C GLY A 6 -6.07 48.68 21.55
N ARG A 7 -5.65 49.58 20.64
CA ARG A 7 -4.49 49.52 19.71
C ARG A 7 -4.48 48.55 18.52
N ILE A 8 -4.93 49.10 17.39
CA ILE A 8 -4.24 49.25 16.09
C ILE A 8 -2.77 48.80 16.06
N ALA A 9 -2.44 47.89 15.13
CA ALA A 9 -1.21 47.94 14.33
C ALA A 9 -1.45 47.27 12.96
N THR A 10 -1.73 48.13 12.01
CA THR A 10 -1.74 48.00 10.55
C THR A 10 -0.60 47.14 9.97
N PHE A 11 -0.92 46.21 9.06
CA PHE A 11 -0.05 45.97 7.91
C PHE A 11 -0.87 46.08 6.62
N ARG A 12 -0.73 47.24 5.99
CA ARG A 12 -1.35 47.64 4.74
C ARG A 12 -0.43 47.13 3.63
N ILE A 13 -0.80 46.07 2.92
CA ILE A 13 -0.26 45.85 1.58
C ILE A 13 -1.20 46.59 0.64
N THR A 14 -0.81 47.83 0.32
CA THR A 14 -1.47 48.68 -0.65
C THR A 14 -1.37 48.04 -2.03
N GLU A 15 -2.54 47.92 -2.63
CA GLU A 15 -2.88 47.69 -4.03
C GLU A 15 -1.98 48.44 -5.04
N THR A 16 -1.49 47.72 -6.06
CA THR A 16 -1.27 48.29 -7.39
C THR A 16 -1.99 47.41 -8.40
N ARG A 17 -3.10 47.94 -8.89
CA ARG A 17 -3.97 47.42 -9.93
C ARG A 17 -3.38 47.82 -11.28
N GLU A 18 -3.00 46.84 -12.10
CA GLU A 18 -2.92 46.99 -13.56
C GLU A 18 -3.48 45.72 -14.21
N ASP A 19 -4.76 45.83 -14.57
CA ASP A 19 -5.43 45.40 -15.79
C ASP A 19 -5.00 44.07 -16.47
N GLY A 20 -5.96 43.14 -16.51
CA GLY A 20 -6.23 42.39 -17.73
C GLY A 20 -5.84 40.92 -17.77
N PHE A 21 -6.47 40.06 -16.95
CA PHE A 21 -6.82 38.68 -17.35
C PHE A 21 -7.84 38.06 -16.39
N GLU A 22 -9.12 38.43 -16.54
CA GLU A 22 -10.21 37.62 -15.98
C GLU A 22 -10.41 36.38 -16.87
N LEU A 23 -9.65 35.31 -16.63
CA LEU A 23 -10.14 33.97 -16.95
C LEU A 23 -10.93 33.46 -15.75
N GLY A 24 -12.25 33.65 -15.84
CA GLY A 24 -13.21 33.08 -14.91
C GLY A 24 -13.04 31.57 -14.81
N VAL A 25 -12.46 31.11 -13.70
CA VAL A 25 -12.71 29.75 -13.22
C VAL A 25 -14.09 29.76 -12.59
N SER A 26 -15.07 29.64 -13.49
CA SER A 26 -16.48 29.50 -13.20
C SER A 26 -16.70 28.53 -12.04
N SER A 27 -17.41 29.02 -11.04
CA SER A 27 -18.05 28.28 -9.94
C SER A 27 -18.79 27.00 -10.40
N GLN A 28 -19.10 26.87 -11.69
CA GLN A 28 -19.75 25.68 -12.25
C GLN A 28 -18.88 24.41 -12.33
N ALA A 29 -17.56 24.50 -12.14
CA ALA A 29 -16.70 23.31 -12.13
C ALA A 29 -16.90 22.42 -10.87
N LYS A 30 -17.50 22.96 -9.79
CA LYS A 30 -17.73 22.22 -8.54
C LYS A 30 -19.07 21.48 -8.47
N GLU A 31 -20.01 21.74 -9.38
CA GLU A 31 -21.41 21.30 -9.21
C GLU A 31 -21.79 19.99 -9.92
N LYS A 32 -20.85 19.32 -10.62
CA LYS A 32 -21.11 18.04 -11.30
C LYS A 32 -20.15 16.92 -10.91
N MET A 33 -19.81 16.77 -9.63
CA MET A 33 -19.38 15.46 -9.15
C MET A 33 -20.65 14.61 -8.96
N LYS A 34 -21.05 13.89 -10.01
CA LYS A 34 -22.11 12.88 -9.96
C LYS A 34 -21.81 11.97 -8.77
N LYS A 35 -22.63 12.02 -7.70
CA LYS A 35 -22.45 11.15 -6.53
C LYS A 35 -22.54 9.71 -7.01
N VAL A 36 -21.40 9.07 -7.20
CA VAL A 36 -21.32 7.65 -7.54
C VAL A 36 -21.92 6.88 -6.37
N HIS A 37 -22.87 6.01 -6.65
CA HIS A 37 -23.44 5.13 -5.64
C HIS A 37 -22.40 4.05 -5.32
N LEU A 38 -21.70 4.19 -4.20
CA LEU A 38 -20.74 3.18 -3.75
C LEU A 38 -21.47 1.89 -3.39
N ILE A 39 -20.95 0.78 -3.88
CA ILE A 39 -21.42 -0.54 -3.52
C ILE A 39 -20.63 -1.02 -2.30
N GLY A 40 -21.28 -1.73 -1.39
CA GLY A 40 -20.61 -2.31 -0.23
C GLY A 40 -19.45 -3.25 -0.65
N PRO A 41 -18.34 -3.31 0.11
CA PRO A 41 -17.20 -4.14 -0.26
C PRO A 41 -17.55 -5.64 -0.33
N LEU A 42 -18.52 -6.10 0.48
CA LEU A 42 -18.94 -7.50 0.49
C LEU A 42 -19.80 -7.88 -0.72
N THR A 43 -20.59 -6.95 -1.26
CA THR A 43 -21.42 -7.20 -2.46
C THR A 43 -20.60 -7.23 -3.74
N LEU A 44 -19.35 -6.75 -3.71
CA LEU A 44 -18.37 -6.90 -4.79
C LEU A 44 -17.95 -8.37 -4.97
N PHE A 45 -17.73 -9.09 -3.86
CA PHE A 45 -17.31 -10.49 -3.87
C PHE A 45 -18.46 -11.49 -4.09
N ARG A 46 -19.65 -11.04 -4.51
CA ARG A 46 -20.82 -11.93 -4.69
C ARG A 46 -20.60 -13.03 -5.74
N TYR A 47 -19.75 -12.77 -6.73
CA TYR A 47 -19.47 -13.69 -7.84
C TYR A 47 -18.32 -14.68 -7.54
N SER A 48 -17.83 -14.68 -6.29
CA SER A 48 -16.72 -15.50 -5.82
C SER A 48 -17.17 -16.93 -5.51
N ASP A 49 -16.57 -17.92 -6.19
CA ASP A 49 -16.81 -19.34 -5.91
C ASP A 49 -16.20 -19.78 -4.58
N TRP A 50 -16.54 -21.01 -4.15
CA TRP A 50 -15.84 -21.68 -3.06
C TRP A 50 -14.31 -21.74 -3.28
N GLN A 51 -13.86 -22.05 -4.49
CA GLN A 51 -12.43 -22.09 -4.83
C GLN A 51 -11.77 -20.71 -4.71
N ASP A 52 -12.47 -19.65 -5.10
CA ASP A 52 -11.96 -18.28 -5.00
C ASP A 52 -11.84 -17.85 -3.53
N LYS A 53 -12.81 -18.22 -2.69
CA LYS A 53 -12.77 -18.00 -1.24
C LYS A 53 -11.59 -18.72 -0.59
N LEU A 54 -11.27 -19.94 -1.02
CA LEU A 54 -10.08 -20.66 -0.55
C LEU A 54 -8.80 -19.91 -0.93
N PHE A 55 -8.65 -19.52 -2.20
CA PHE A 55 -7.45 -18.77 -2.64
C PHE A 55 -7.29 -17.44 -1.88
N MET A 56 -8.38 -16.70 -1.66
CA MET A 56 -8.35 -15.46 -0.88
C MET A 56 -7.97 -15.72 0.59
N SER A 57 -8.46 -16.80 1.20
CA SER A 57 -8.10 -17.16 2.58
C SER A 57 -6.62 -17.52 2.72
N PHE A 58 -6.07 -18.34 1.82
CA PHE A 58 -4.65 -18.66 1.83
C PHE A 58 -3.78 -17.45 1.51
N GLY A 59 -4.19 -16.63 0.53
CA GLY A 59 -3.48 -15.41 0.16
C GLY A 59 -3.40 -14.40 1.30
N THR A 60 -4.44 -14.29 2.14
CA THR A 60 -4.44 -13.39 3.30
C THR A 60 -3.54 -13.89 4.44
N ILE A 61 -3.54 -15.19 4.74
CA ILE A 61 -2.62 -15.78 5.73
C ILE A 61 -1.15 -15.55 5.31
N MET A 62 -0.85 -15.76 4.03
CA MET A 62 0.49 -15.50 3.48
C MET A 62 0.83 -14.00 3.46
N ALA A 63 -0.15 -13.12 3.23
CA ALA A 63 0.04 -11.67 3.30
C ALA A 63 0.43 -11.20 4.72
N ILE A 64 -0.20 -11.76 5.75
CA ILE A 64 0.14 -11.47 7.15
C ILE A 64 1.58 -11.92 7.44
N THR A 65 1.91 -13.14 7.01
CA THR A 65 3.26 -13.71 7.18
C THR A 65 4.32 -12.85 6.47
N HIS A 66 4.07 -12.50 5.21
CA HIS A 66 4.96 -11.65 4.41
C HIS A 66 5.10 -10.25 5.03
N GLY A 67 4.00 -9.63 5.48
CA GLY A 67 4.01 -8.32 6.13
C GLY A 67 4.83 -8.29 7.43
N SER A 68 4.87 -9.40 8.17
CA SER A 68 5.71 -9.54 9.37
C SER A 68 7.22 -9.68 9.09
N GLY A 69 7.60 -9.90 7.83
CA GLY A 69 8.99 -10.12 7.44
C GLY A 69 9.93 -8.94 7.76
N LEU A 70 9.46 -7.70 7.56
CA LEU A 70 10.25 -6.50 7.87
C LEU A 70 10.53 -6.36 9.38
N PRO A 71 9.52 -6.41 10.29
CA PRO A 71 9.76 -6.43 11.74
C PRO A 71 10.68 -7.58 12.19
N LEU A 72 10.48 -8.79 11.66
CA LEU A 72 11.32 -9.95 12.00
C LEU A 72 12.79 -9.72 11.62
N MET A 73 13.04 -9.18 10.42
CA MET A 73 14.40 -8.83 10.00
C MET A 73 15.03 -7.75 10.89
N MET A 74 14.24 -6.81 11.40
CA MET A 74 14.72 -5.78 12.34
C MET A 74 15.10 -6.35 13.70
N ILE A 75 14.37 -7.34 14.22
CA ILE A 75 14.72 -8.00 15.49
C ILE A 75 16.05 -8.75 15.35
N VAL A 76 16.23 -9.52 14.27
CA VAL A 76 17.49 -10.22 13.99
C VAL A 76 18.66 -9.23 13.85
N PHE A 77 18.41 -8.08 13.21
CA PHE A 77 19.42 -7.02 13.07
C PHE A 77 19.81 -6.42 14.42
N GLY A 78 18.84 -6.17 15.29
CA GLY A 78 19.06 -5.67 16.64
C GLY A 78 19.92 -6.63 17.47
N GLU A 79 19.55 -7.91 17.51
CA GLU A 79 20.33 -8.93 18.22
C GLU A 79 21.76 -9.05 17.68
N MET A 80 21.91 -9.06 16.35
CA MET A 80 23.23 -9.08 15.71
C MET A 80 24.08 -7.86 16.15
N THR A 81 23.49 -6.66 16.18
CA THR A 81 24.15 -5.44 16.63
C THR A 81 24.57 -5.51 18.10
N ASP A 82 23.69 -6.00 18.97
CA ASP A 82 23.98 -6.17 20.40
C ASP A 82 25.13 -7.15 20.63
N ARG A 83 25.28 -8.20 19.81
CA ARG A 83 26.42 -9.12 19.91
C ARG A 83 27.75 -8.44 19.52
N PHE A 84 27.75 -7.56 18.52
CA PHE A 84 28.96 -6.78 18.21
C PHE A 84 29.33 -5.83 19.32
N VAL A 85 28.35 -5.08 19.84
CA VAL A 85 28.59 -4.06 20.87
C VAL A 85 29.06 -4.71 22.16
N ASN A 86 28.44 -5.82 22.60
CA ASN A 86 28.88 -6.52 23.81
C ASN A 86 30.25 -7.19 23.66
N THR A 87 30.60 -7.63 22.45
CA THR A 87 31.96 -8.12 22.17
C THR A 87 32.99 -7.00 22.16
N GLY A 88 32.59 -5.80 21.70
CA GLY A 88 33.38 -4.57 21.75
C GLY A 88 33.35 -3.83 23.10
N GLY A 89 32.44 -4.14 24.01
CA GLY A 89 32.28 -3.48 25.31
C GLY A 89 33.35 -3.82 26.34
N ASN A 90 34.12 -4.89 26.10
CA ASN A 90 35.37 -5.19 26.82
C ASN A 90 36.56 -4.35 26.30
N PHE A 91 36.29 -3.22 25.66
CA PHE A 91 37.29 -2.25 25.20
C PHE A 91 37.54 -1.19 26.27
N SER A 92 37.91 -1.62 27.46
CA SER A 92 38.76 -0.81 28.33
C SER A 92 40.18 -0.92 27.75
N LEU A 93 40.70 0.14 27.14
CA LEU A 93 42.07 0.16 26.60
C LEU A 93 43.08 -0.12 27.73
N PRO A 94 43.83 -1.23 27.64
CA PRO A 94 45.29 -1.08 27.57
C PRO A 94 45.89 -2.01 26.49
N VAL A 95 46.46 -1.40 25.45
CA VAL A 95 47.63 -1.85 24.63
C VAL A 95 47.78 -3.34 24.22
N ASN A 96 46.73 -4.16 24.21
CA ASN A 96 46.75 -5.54 23.70
C ASN A 96 45.79 -5.68 22.50
N PHE A 97 46.08 -4.94 21.42
CA PHE A 97 45.27 -4.83 20.19
C PHE A 97 45.08 -6.16 19.42
N SER A 98 45.71 -7.26 19.85
CA SER A 98 45.80 -8.50 19.06
C SER A 98 44.96 -9.67 19.59
N LEU A 99 44.69 -9.78 20.90
CA LEU A 99 44.09 -11.02 21.46
C LEU A 99 42.56 -11.10 21.34
N ALA A 100 41.84 -9.97 21.41
CA ALA A 100 40.40 -9.94 21.19
C ALA A 100 40.02 -10.23 19.72
N MET A 101 40.89 -9.85 18.78
CA MET A 101 40.77 -10.22 17.36
C MET A 101 41.21 -11.66 17.09
N LEU A 102 42.01 -12.30 17.96
CA LEU A 102 42.36 -13.72 17.83
C LEU A 102 41.19 -14.66 18.19
N ASN A 103 40.17 -14.17 18.89
CA ASN A 103 38.89 -14.87 19.03
C ASN A 103 37.90 -14.53 17.88
N SER A 104 38.43 -14.16 16.70
CA SER A 104 37.64 -13.99 15.47
C SER A 104 36.80 -15.22 15.15
N GLY A 105 37.27 -16.43 15.51
CA GLY A 105 36.53 -17.67 15.29
C GLY A 105 35.14 -17.66 15.90
N ARG A 106 34.99 -17.20 17.16
CA ARG A 106 33.67 -17.15 17.83
C ARG A 106 32.75 -16.09 17.22
N ILE A 107 33.27 -14.91 16.87
CA ILE A 107 32.45 -13.86 16.25
C ILE A 107 32.00 -14.30 14.85
N LEU A 108 32.91 -14.91 14.09
CA LEU A 108 32.62 -15.44 12.76
C LEU A 108 31.57 -16.56 12.81
N GLU A 109 31.65 -17.45 13.79
CA GLU A 109 30.66 -18.51 14.01
C GLU A 109 29.26 -17.93 14.33
N GLU A 110 29.19 -16.92 15.19
CA GLU A 110 27.92 -16.25 15.50
C GLU A 110 27.37 -15.46 14.29
N MET A 111 28.22 -14.74 13.56
CA MET A 111 27.83 -14.01 12.35
C MET A 111 27.34 -14.93 11.24
N THR A 112 28.00 -16.07 11.05
CA THR A 112 27.55 -17.08 10.06
C THR A 112 26.20 -17.67 10.44
N ARG A 113 25.92 -17.87 11.74
CA ARG A 113 24.58 -18.25 12.21
C ARG A 113 23.50 -17.21 11.87
N TYR A 114 23.76 -15.93 12.09
CA TYR A 114 22.84 -14.87 11.70
C TYR A 114 22.65 -14.78 10.17
N ALA A 115 23.69 -15.04 9.39
CA ALA A 115 23.59 -15.12 7.93
C ALA A 115 22.63 -16.25 7.47
N TYR A 116 22.64 -17.41 8.15
CA TYR A 116 21.66 -18.46 7.90
C TYR A 116 20.23 -18.03 8.26
N TYR A 117 20.02 -17.29 9.36
CA TYR A 117 18.69 -16.76 9.70
C TYR A 117 18.18 -15.78 8.64
N TYR A 118 19.01 -14.86 8.15
CA TYR A 118 18.64 -13.96 7.06
C TYR A 118 18.33 -14.69 5.76
N SER A 119 19.12 -15.71 5.42
CA SER A 119 18.90 -16.53 4.23
C SER A 119 17.55 -17.27 4.31
N GLY A 120 17.24 -17.86 5.48
CA GLY A 120 15.97 -18.54 5.72
C GLY A 120 14.77 -17.61 5.70
N LEU A 121 14.88 -16.43 6.33
CA LEU A 121 13.83 -15.40 6.29
C LEU A 121 13.59 -14.89 4.87
N GLY A 122 14.65 -14.62 4.10
CA GLY A 122 14.55 -14.18 2.71
C GLY A 122 13.86 -15.23 1.83
N ALA A 123 14.24 -16.50 1.96
CA ALA A 123 13.58 -17.60 1.25
C ALA A 123 12.10 -17.75 1.65
N GLY A 124 11.79 -17.66 2.94
CA GLY A 124 10.42 -17.73 3.44
C GLY A 124 9.55 -16.59 2.93
N VAL A 125 10.06 -15.35 2.98
CA VAL A 125 9.40 -14.15 2.46
C VAL A 125 9.16 -14.26 0.96
N LEU A 126 10.15 -14.75 0.19
CA LEU A 126 10.02 -14.94 -1.25
C LEU A 126 8.86 -15.89 -1.59
N VAL A 127 8.79 -17.03 -0.92
CA VAL A 127 7.71 -18.01 -1.13
C VAL A 127 6.36 -17.44 -0.68
N ALA A 128 6.29 -16.81 0.48
CA ALA A 128 5.06 -16.21 0.99
C ALA A 128 4.52 -15.11 0.07
N ALA A 129 5.40 -14.22 -0.41
CA ALA A 129 5.05 -13.16 -1.35
C ALA A 129 4.54 -13.71 -2.68
N TYR A 130 5.21 -14.74 -3.22
CA TYR A 130 4.77 -15.40 -4.45
C TYR A 130 3.37 -16.01 -4.31
N ILE A 131 3.12 -16.77 -3.24
CA ILE A 131 1.81 -17.39 -3.00
C ILE A 131 0.75 -16.33 -2.77
N GLN A 132 1.05 -15.29 -1.98
CA GLN A 132 0.14 -14.17 -1.73
C GLN A 132 -0.33 -13.54 -3.06
N VAL A 133 0.60 -13.10 -3.90
CA VAL A 133 0.26 -12.40 -5.16
C VAL A 133 -0.41 -13.34 -6.15
N SER A 134 0.09 -14.56 -6.30
CA SER A 134 -0.47 -15.54 -7.23
C SER A 134 -1.90 -15.92 -6.89
N PHE A 135 -2.23 -16.15 -5.62
CA PHE A 135 -3.58 -16.55 -5.23
C PHE A 135 -4.59 -15.39 -5.34
N TRP A 136 -4.17 -14.17 -4.99
CA TRP A 136 -5.02 -13.00 -5.19
C TRP A 136 -5.28 -12.69 -6.67
N THR A 137 -4.26 -12.79 -7.53
CA THR A 137 -4.41 -12.55 -8.97
C THR A 137 -5.27 -13.61 -9.65
N LEU A 138 -5.11 -14.89 -9.28
CA LEU A 138 -5.96 -15.97 -9.80
C LEU A 138 -7.44 -15.80 -9.37
N ALA A 139 -7.69 -15.49 -8.09
CA ALA A 139 -9.04 -15.26 -7.59
C ALA A 139 -9.69 -14.03 -8.26
N ALA A 140 -8.94 -12.94 -8.42
CA ALA A 140 -9.41 -11.73 -9.10
C ALA A 140 -9.72 -12.01 -10.58
N GLY A 141 -8.83 -12.69 -11.30
CA GLY A 141 -9.03 -13.02 -12.72
C GLY A 141 -10.28 -13.87 -12.96
N ARG A 142 -10.53 -14.87 -12.10
CA ARG A 142 -11.75 -15.69 -12.15
C ARG A 142 -13.01 -14.87 -11.91
N GLN A 143 -13.00 -13.97 -10.94
CA GLN A 143 -14.14 -13.09 -10.64
C GLN A 143 -14.40 -12.09 -11.78
N ILE A 144 -13.35 -11.43 -12.29
CA ILE A 144 -13.46 -10.47 -13.40
C ILE A 144 -14.02 -11.15 -14.66
N LYS A 145 -13.57 -12.37 -14.97
CA LYS A 145 -14.09 -13.13 -16.13
C LYS A 145 -15.61 -13.34 -16.02
N LYS A 146 -16.11 -13.75 -14.86
CA LYS A 146 -17.55 -13.94 -14.63
C LYS A 146 -18.31 -12.63 -14.70
N ILE A 147 -17.79 -11.58 -14.07
CA ILE A 147 -18.42 -10.26 -14.09
C ILE A 147 -18.57 -9.76 -15.53
N ARG A 148 -17.52 -9.90 -16.37
CA ARG A 148 -17.58 -9.49 -17.78
C ARG A 148 -18.59 -10.32 -18.58
N GLN A 149 -18.71 -11.62 -18.30
CA GLN A 149 -19.71 -12.48 -18.96
C GLN A 149 -21.14 -12.08 -18.59
N GLU A 150 -21.44 -11.91 -17.30
CA GLU A 150 -22.76 -11.51 -16.81
C GLU A 150 -23.12 -10.09 -17.27
N PHE A 151 -22.15 -9.17 -17.25
CA PHE A 151 -22.35 -7.80 -17.71
C PHE A 151 -22.64 -7.73 -19.22
N PHE A 152 -21.88 -8.45 -20.04
CA PHE A 152 -22.13 -8.53 -21.48
C PHE A 152 -23.48 -9.20 -21.78
N HIS A 153 -23.81 -10.27 -21.06
CA HIS A 153 -25.11 -10.94 -21.18
C HIS A 153 -26.27 -10.00 -20.82
N ALA A 154 -26.14 -9.20 -19.77
CA ALA A 154 -27.15 -8.22 -19.35
C ALA A 154 -27.35 -7.11 -20.39
N ILE A 155 -26.28 -6.58 -20.99
CA ILE A 155 -26.36 -5.56 -22.05
C ILE A 155 -27.12 -6.09 -23.27
N LEU A 156 -26.81 -7.31 -23.73
CA LEU A 156 -27.46 -7.89 -24.91
C LEU A 156 -28.96 -8.15 -24.74
N ARG A 157 -29.44 -8.25 -23.49
CA ARG A 157 -30.86 -8.47 -23.16
C ARG A 157 -31.66 -7.17 -23.03
N GLN A 158 -31.01 -6.02 -23.16
CA GLN A 158 -31.64 -4.73 -22.99
C GLN A 158 -32.47 -4.35 -24.23
N GLU A 159 -33.57 -3.62 -24.02
CA GLU A 159 -34.45 -3.16 -25.11
C GLU A 159 -33.81 -2.07 -25.97
N ILE A 160 -34.26 -1.94 -27.23
CA ILE A 160 -33.69 -0.98 -28.20
C ILE A 160 -33.77 0.47 -27.70
N GLY A 161 -34.83 0.85 -26.99
CA GLY A 161 -35.00 2.20 -26.45
C GLY A 161 -33.97 2.59 -25.39
N TRP A 162 -33.34 1.64 -24.72
CA TRP A 162 -32.23 1.92 -23.80
C TRP A 162 -30.95 2.28 -24.54
N PHE A 163 -30.72 1.68 -25.71
CA PHE A 163 -29.57 1.97 -26.56
C PHE A 163 -29.67 3.37 -27.21
N ASP A 164 -30.88 3.89 -27.43
CA ASP A 164 -31.07 5.26 -27.93
C ASP A 164 -30.70 6.34 -26.91
N ILE A 165 -30.74 6.02 -25.61
CA ILE A 165 -30.44 6.95 -24.50
C ILE A 165 -28.99 6.79 -24.01
N SER A 166 -28.40 5.62 -24.22
CA SER A 166 -27.07 5.26 -23.71
C SER A 166 -25.99 5.51 -24.75
N ASP A 167 -24.93 6.23 -24.40
CA ASP A 167 -23.79 6.44 -25.30
C ASP A 167 -23.00 5.13 -25.48
N ILE A 168 -22.95 4.62 -26.72
CA ILE A 168 -22.26 3.38 -27.09
C ILE A 168 -20.75 3.51 -26.85
N ALA A 169 -20.18 4.70 -27.05
CA ALA A 169 -18.76 4.94 -26.79
C ALA A 169 -18.46 4.80 -25.29
N GLU A 170 -19.30 5.39 -24.44
CA GLU A 170 -19.19 5.23 -22.98
C GLU A 170 -19.37 3.76 -22.56
N LEU A 171 -20.31 3.05 -23.19
CA LEU A 171 -20.59 1.65 -22.87
C LEU A 171 -19.41 0.73 -23.18
N ASN A 172 -18.75 0.91 -24.32
CA ASN A 172 -17.56 0.15 -24.68
C ASN A 172 -16.42 0.40 -23.70
N THR A 173 -16.21 1.66 -23.29
CA THR A 173 -15.19 1.99 -22.27
C THR A 173 -15.51 1.32 -20.94
N ARG A 174 -16.78 1.35 -20.47
CA ARG A 174 -17.23 0.68 -19.23
C ARG A 174 -17.13 -0.84 -19.26
N LEU A 175 -17.13 -1.45 -20.46
CA LEU A 175 -16.94 -2.89 -20.61
C LEU A 175 -15.49 -3.29 -20.39
N THR A 176 -14.54 -2.45 -20.81
CA THR A 176 -13.12 -2.75 -20.81
C THR A 176 -12.40 -2.27 -19.55
N GLU A 177 -12.71 -1.05 -19.11
CA GLU A 177 -12.08 -0.34 -17.98
C GLU A 177 -12.81 -0.59 -16.66
#